data_AF-A0A914RYD3-F1
#
_entry.id   AF-A0A914RYD3-F1
#
_cell.length_a   1.000
_cell.length_b   1.000
_cell.length_c   1.000
_cell.angle_alpha   90.00
_cell.angle_beta   90.00
_cell.angle_gamma   90.00
#
_symmetry.space_group_name_H-M   'P 1'
#
loop_
_entity.id
_entity.type
_entity.pdbx_description
1 polymer ?
#
loop_
_entity_poly.entity_id
_entity_poly.type
_entity_poly.pdbx_seq_one_letter_code
_entity_poly.pdbx_strand_id
1 'polypeptide(L)'
;MAEQTERAFQKQPTIFLNNKLRTLGIGKKAKKDVRYVRNIVLLVKQPTPTVIGTNIPILAIKEIEIVLQAITGTYIDKKCPFTGNVSIRGRILTGVVVKTKMQRTIVIRRDYLHFVKKYR
;
A
#
# COMPACT_ATOMS: atom_id res chain seq x y z
N MET A 1 13.00 0.98 15.09
CA MET A 1 11.85 0.41 15.83
C MET A 1 10.59 0.99 15.20
N ALA A 2 9.57 0.17 14.92
CA ALA A 2 8.27 0.70 14.51
C ALA A 2 7.75 1.57 15.67
N GLU A 3 7.61 2.88 15.41
CA GLU A 3 7.23 3.84 16.43
C GLU A 3 5.74 3.67 16.71
N GLN A 4 5.43 2.90 17.75
CA GLN A 4 4.09 2.70 18.26
C GLN A 4 3.65 4.01 18.95
N THR A 5 3.14 4.95 18.16
CA THR A 5 2.76 6.30 18.63
C THR A 5 1.39 6.32 19.32
N GLU A 6 0.55 5.32 19.07
CA GLU A 6 -0.79 5.22 19.64
C GLU A 6 -0.83 4.38 20.93
N ARG A 7 -1.79 4.69 21.81
CA ARG A 7 -2.01 3.99 23.09
C ARG A 7 -2.39 2.51 22.90
N ALA A 8 -3.00 2.14 21.77
CA ALA A 8 -3.41 0.78 21.47
C ALA A 8 -2.36 0.07 20.61
N PHE A 9 -1.93 -1.13 21.01
CA PHE A 9 -0.97 -1.93 20.25
C PHE A 9 -1.44 -2.16 18.81
N GLN A 10 -0.66 -1.70 17.84
CA GLN A 10 -0.97 -1.89 16.43
C GLN A 10 -0.39 -3.21 15.94
N LYS A 11 -1.23 -4.03 15.29
CA LYS A 11 -0.84 -5.25 14.57
C LYS A 11 -1.71 -5.47 13.35
N GLN A 12 -1.20 -6.19 12.36
CA GLN A 12 -2.03 -6.71 11.28
C GLN A 12 -2.93 -7.84 11.84
N PRO A 13 -4.24 -7.85 11.52
CA PRO A 13 -5.16 -8.83 12.10
C PRO A 13 -4.91 -10.25 11.56
N THR A 14 -4.45 -10.38 10.32
CA THR A 14 -4.22 -11.66 9.64
C THR A 14 -2.96 -12.38 10.12
N ILE A 15 -2.05 -11.68 10.83
CA ILE A 15 -0.74 -12.23 11.21
C ILE A 15 -0.68 -12.48 12.70
N PHE A 16 -0.34 -13.71 13.04
CA PHE A 16 0.01 -14.09 14.40
C PHE A 16 1.50 -13.85 14.66
N LEU A 17 1.82 -12.85 15.48
CA LEU A 17 3.21 -12.48 15.80
C LEU A 17 3.89 -13.44 16.79
N ASN A 18 3.11 -14.09 17.65
CA ASN A 18 3.60 -14.85 18.80
C ASN A 18 3.69 -16.37 18.51
N ASN A 19 4.17 -16.75 17.33
CA ASN A 19 4.33 -18.17 17.02
C ASN A 19 5.38 -18.81 17.95
N LYS A 20 5.20 -20.10 18.26
CA LYS A 20 6.02 -20.85 19.23
C LYS A 20 7.51 -20.83 18.88
N LEU A 21 7.84 -20.80 17.59
CA LEU A 21 9.22 -20.73 17.08
C LEU A 21 9.88 -19.38 17.38
N ARG A 22 9.11 -18.27 17.33
CA ARG A 22 9.57 -16.91 17.65
C ARG A 22 9.63 -16.64 19.17
N THR A 23 8.71 -17.21 19.95
CA THR A 23 8.63 -16.96 21.40
C THR A 23 9.57 -17.85 22.22
N LEU A 24 9.75 -19.12 21.83
CA LEU A 24 10.57 -20.09 22.57
C LEU A 24 11.99 -20.26 21.99
N GLY A 25 12.33 -19.58 20.89
CA GLY A 25 13.70 -19.57 20.34
C GLY A 25 14.19 -20.90 19.76
N ILE A 26 13.29 -21.86 19.53
CA ILE A 26 13.61 -23.17 18.95
C ILE A 26 13.82 -23.01 17.44
N GLY A 27 15.06 -23.18 16.97
CA GLY A 27 15.43 -23.06 15.56
C GLY A 27 15.66 -21.61 15.11
N LYS A 28 16.86 -21.09 15.36
CA LYS A 28 17.30 -19.74 14.95
C LYS A 28 17.34 -19.61 13.41
N LYS A 29 16.24 -19.20 12.78
CA LYS A 29 16.28 -18.49 11.50
C LYS A 29 16.01 -17.00 11.76
N ALA A 30 16.81 -16.13 11.14
CA ALA A 30 16.77 -14.69 11.32
C ALA A 30 15.33 -14.15 11.26
N LYS A 31 14.97 -13.28 12.21
CA LYS A 31 13.66 -12.62 12.32
C LYS A 31 13.39 -11.77 11.06
N LYS A 32 12.95 -12.36 9.96
CA LYS A 32 12.17 -11.58 8.97
C LYS A 32 10.82 -11.33 9.60
N ASP A 33 10.43 -10.06 9.70
CA ASP A 33 9.10 -9.71 10.15
C ASP A 33 8.08 -10.24 9.14
N VAL A 34 7.21 -11.10 9.64
CA VAL A 34 6.15 -11.70 8.83
C VAL A 34 5.15 -10.60 8.54
N ARG A 35 5.07 -10.19 7.27
CA ARG A 35 4.16 -9.14 6.80
C ARG A 35 3.17 -9.71 5.79
N TYR A 36 1.91 -9.31 5.94
CA TYR A 36 0.83 -9.75 5.07
C TYR A 36 0.68 -8.72 3.96
N VAL A 37 0.79 -9.20 2.73
CA VAL A 37 0.59 -8.42 1.51
C VAL A 37 -0.32 -9.23 0.60
N ARG A 38 -1.34 -8.58 0.04
CA ARG A 38 -2.23 -9.13 -0.96
C ARG A 38 -1.91 -8.58 -2.34
N ASN A 39 -2.07 -9.44 -3.33
CA ASN A 39 -2.08 -9.04 -4.73
C ASN A 39 -3.49 -8.54 -5.05
N ILE A 40 -3.58 -7.29 -5.48
CA ILE A 40 -4.83 -6.73 -5.96
C ILE A 40 -4.88 -7.01 -7.46
N VAL A 41 -5.91 -7.75 -7.88
CA VAL A 41 -6.08 -8.32 -9.23
C VAL A 41 -6.15 -7.27 -10.35
N LEU A 42 -6.39 -6.01 -10.01
CA LEU A 42 -6.58 -4.93 -10.98
C LEU A 42 -5.23 -4.35 -11.42
N LEU A 43 -4.68 -4.89 -12.50
CA LEU A 43 -3.60 -4.32 -13.33
C LEU A 43 -2.26 -3.94 -12.66
N VAL A 44 -2.05 -4.21 -11.39
CA VAL A 44 -0.73 -4.10 -10.75
C VAL A 44 -0.04 -5.46 -10.85
N LYS A 45 0.65 -5.72 -11.97
CA LYS A 45 1.62 -6.81 -12.02
C LYS A 45 2.66 -6.55 -10.92
N GLN A 46 2.88 -7.51 -10.03
CA GLN A 46 4.02 -7.45 -9.12
C GLN A 46 5.28 -7.41 -9.99
N PRO A 47 6.17 -6.40 -9.84
CA PRO A 47 7.41 -6.42 -10.57
C PRO A 47 8.21 -7.63 -10.08
N THR A 48 8.49 -8.56 -10.98
CA THR A 48 9.61 -9.49 -10.80
C THR A 48 10.85 -8.67 -10.49
N PRO A 49 11.72 -9.09 -9.55
CA PRO A 49 12.92 -8.34 -9.19
C PRO A 49 13.92 -8.35 -10.35
N THR A 50 13.68 -7.55 -11.38
CA THR A 50 14.62 -7.32 -12.47
C THR A 50 15.43 -6.07 -12.11
N VAL A 51 16.61 -6.36 -11.58
CA VAL A 51 17.88 -5.66 -11.77
C VAL A 51 17.80 -4.13 -11.91
N ILE A 52 18.29 -3.48 -10.86
CA ILE A 52 18.77 -2.10 -10.82
C ILE A 52 19.61 -1.83 -12.07
N GLY A 53 19.18 -0.88 -12.91
CA GLY A 53 20.01 -0.32 -13.97
C GLY A 53 19.37 -0.23 -15.34
N THR A 54 18.37 0.63 -15.52
CA THR A 54 18.21 1.42 -16.75
C THR A 54 17.51 2.73 -16.41
N ASN A 55 17.88 3.80 -17.12
CA ASN A 55 17.20 5.09 -17.07
C ASN A 55 15.75 4.94 -17.53
N ILE A 56 14.87 4.61 -16.59
CA ILE A 56 13.44 4.60 -16.78
C ILE A 56 12.93 6.03 -16.53
N PRO A 57 12.07 6.60 -17.40
CA PRO A 57 11.56 7.96 -17.23
C PRO A 57 10.86 8.11 -15.87
N ILE A 58 11.09 9.24 -15.20
CA ILE A 58 10.64 9.56 -13.83
C ILE A 58 9.15 9.29 -13.58
N LEU A 59 8.32 9.31 -14.62
CA LEU A 59 6.88 9.04 -14.56
C LEU A 59 6.51 7.57 -14.30
N ALA A 60 7.41 6.59 -14.54
CA ALA A 60 7.18 5.18 -14.25
C ALA A 60 7.72 4.73 -12.86
N ILE A 61 8.32 5.64 -12.08
CA ILE A 61 8.92 5.33 -10.78
C ILE A 61 7.85 5.22 -9.66
N LYS A 62 6.72 5.94 -9.76
CA LYS A 62 5.72 6.01 -8.68
C LYS A 62 4.91 4.73 -8.46
N GLU A 63 4.70 3.91 -9.50
CA GLU A 63 3.90 2.68 -9.36
C GLU A 63 4.69 1.52 -8.74
N ILE A 64 6.00 1.45 -9.01
CA ILE A 64 6.90 0.41 -8.50
C ILE A 64 7.19 0.61 -7.00
N GLU A 65 7.24 1.86 -6.53
CA GLU A 65 7.58 2.18 -5.15
C GLU A 65 6.52 1.71 -4.13
N ILE A 66 5.24 1.79 -4.47
CA ILE A 66 4.12 1.48 -3.54
C ILE A 66 4.12 -0.01 -3.15
N VAL A 67 4.35 -0.91 -4.12
CA VAL A 67 4.35 -2.36 -3.88
C VAL A 67 5.56 -2.76 -3.03
N LEU A 68 6.74 -2.20 -3.32
CA LEU A 68 7.94 -2.45 -2.54
C LEU A 68 7.76 -1.97 -1.08
N GLN A 69 7.24 -0.76 -0.88
CA GLN A 69 6.94 -0.23 0.46
C GLN A 69 5.89 -1.06 1.21
N ALA A 70 4.92 -1.66 0.50
CA ALA A 70 3.94 -2.57 1.11
C ALA A 70 4.57 -3.89 1.59
N ILE A 71 5.62 -4.38 0.92
CA ILE A 71 6.33 -5.61 1.29
C ILE A 71 7.32 -5.34 2.42
N THR A 72 8.15 -4.30 2.29
CA THR A 72 9.30 -4.07 3.19
C THR A 72 9.02 -3.09 4.32
N GLY A 73 8.01 -2.24 4.19
CA GLY A 73 7.70 -1.22 5.18
C GLY A 73 7.25 -1.78 6.54
N THR A 74 7.16 -0.90 7.53
CA THR A 74 6.79 -1.24 8.91
C THR A 74 5.47 -0.61 9.36
N TYR A 75 4.75 0.07 8.46
CA TYR A 75 3.48 0.74 8.78
C TYR A 75 2.34 -0.26 9.00
N ILE A 76 1.40 0.09 9.88
CA ILE A 76 0.21 -0.72 10.16
C ILE A 76 -1.03 0.11 9.81
N ASP A 77 -1.65 -0.24 8.69
CA ASP A 77 -2.89 0.37 8.25
C ASP A 77 -3.92 -0.71 7.88
N LYS A 78 -5.03 -0.73 8.62
CA LYS A 78 -6.15 -1.66 8.41
C LYS A 78 -6.95 -1.32 7.16
N LYS A 79 -6.90 -0.06 6.69
CA LYS A 79 -7.63 0.45 5.52
C LYS A 79 -6.83 0.33 4.22
N CYS A 80 -5.52 0.04 4.30
CA CYS A 80 -4.70 -0.17 3.11
C CYS A 80 -5.21 -1.37 2.30
N PRO A 81 -5.33 -1.27 0.97
CA PRO A 81 -5.86 -2.37 0.18
C PRO A 81 -4.85 -3.54 0.06
N PHE A 82 -3.54 -3.27 0.15
CA PHE A 82 -2.47 -4.27 0.08
C PHE A 82 -2.26 -5.03 1.39
N THR A 83 -2.16 -4.31 2.52
CA THR A 83 -1.78 -4.88 3.83
C THR A 83 -2.95 -5.03 4.82
N GLY A 84 -4.10 -4.41 4.52
CA GLY A 84 -5.34 -4.49 5.31
C GLY A 84 -6.31 -5.57 4.80
N ASN A 85 -7.60 -5.45 5.17
CA ASN A 85 -8.67 -6.35 4.68
C ASN A 85 -9.58 -5.69 3.61
N VAL A 86 -9.30 -4.44 3.21
CA VAL A 86 -10.14 -3.71 2.25
C VAL A 86 -10.00 -4.29 0.84
N SER A 87 -11.10 -4.60 0.18
CA SER A 87 -11.13 -5.03 -1.23
C SER A 87 -11.47 -3.86 -2.15
N ILE A 88 -10.75 -3.70 -3.25
CA ILE A 88 -11.11 -2.72 -4.29
C ILE A 88 -12.28 -3.29 -5.10
N ARG A 89 -13.37 -2.51 -5.24
CA ARG A 89 -14.56 -2.87 -6.02
C ARG A 89 -15.11 -1.63 -6.73
N GLY A 90 -15.76 -1.83 -7.87
CA GLY A 90 -16.41 -0.76 -8.62
C GLY A 90 -15.48 -0.07 -9.62
N ARG A 91 -15.38 1.26 -9.53
CA ARG A 91 -14.73 2.10 -10.56
C ARG A 91 -13.29 2.46 -10.18
N ILE A 92 -12.38 2.40 -11.15
CA ILE A 92 -11.06 3.04 -11.05
C ILE A 92 -11.23 4.49 -11.47
N LEU A 93 -10.65 5.40 -10.71
CA LEU A 93 -10.81 6.81 -10.98
C LEU A 93 -9.45 7.51 -10.95
N THR A 94 -9.19 8.29 -11.99
CA THR A 94 -7.98 9.12 -12.13
C THR A 94 -8.30 10.59 -11.78
N GLY A 95 -7.29 11.36 -11.38
CA GLY A 95 -7.47 12.77 -11.04
C GLY A 95 -6.21 13.36 -10.41
N VAL A 96 -6.21 14.68 -10.21
CA VAL A 96 -5.07 15.41 -9.65
C VAL A 96 -5.23 15.55 -8.13
N VAL A 97 -4.13 15.39 -7.40
CA VAL A 97 -4.09 15.57 -5.95
C VAL A 97 -4.11 17.06 -5.61
N VAL A 98 -5.11 17.52 -4.85
CA VAL A 98 -5.26 18.94 -4.47
C VAL A 98 -4.69 19.23 -3.09
N LYS A 99 -4.96 18.36 -2.11
CA LYS A 99 -4.56 18.57 -0.71
C LYS A 99 -4.22 17.25 -0.02
N THR A 100 -3.21 17.30 0.83
CA THR A 100 -2.69 16.19 1.67
C THR A 100 -2.68 16.55 3.16
N LYS A 101 -3.58 17.45 3.60
CA LYS A 101 -3.58 17.98 4.97
C LYS A 101 -4.06 16.97 6.03
N MET A 102 -4.76 15.93 5.61
CA MET A 102 -5.33 14.93 6.51
C MET A 102 -4.39 13.73 6.64
N GLN A 103 -4.38 13.10 7.81
CA GLN A 103 -3.57 11.90 8.03
C GLN A 103 -4.13 10.72 7.23
N ARG A 104 -3.26 10.10 6.42
CA ARG A 104 -3.55 8.88 5.62
C ARG A 104 -4.75 9.02 4.66
N THR A 105 -5.15 10.24 4.29
CA THR A 105 -6.18 10.52 3.28
C THR A 105 -5.77 11.67 2.38
N ILE A 106 -6.28 11.67 1.14
CA ILE A 106 -5.93 12.65 0.11
C ILE A 106 -7.22 13.11 -0.60
N VAL A 107 -7.29 14.41 -0.93
CA VAL A 107 -8.40 14.96 -1.73
C VAL A 107 -7.98 15.04 -3.19
N ILE A 108 -8.74 14.36 -4.07
CA ILE A 108 -8.52 14.30 -5.51
C ILE A 108 -9.59 15.12 -6.23
N ARG A 109 -9.17 15.95 -7.19
CA ARG A 109 -10.04 16.72 -8.07
C ARG A 109 -10.06 16.08 -9.46
N ARG A 110 -11.25 16.03 -10.06
CA ARG A 110 -11.46 15.64 -11.46
C ARG A 110 -12.13 16.77 -12.19
N ASP A 111 -11.40 17.32 -13.15
CA ASP A 111 -11.95 18.30 -14.07
C ASP A 111 -12.60 17.55 -15.23
N TYR A 112 -13.86 17.89 -15.53
CA TYR A 112 -14.57 17.40 -16.70
C TYR A 112 -15.34 18.56 -17.32
N LEU A 113 -15.43 18.54 -18.64
CA LEU A 113 -16.25 19.50 -19.38
C LEU A 113 -17.67 18.95 -19.48
N HIS A 114 -18.64 19.75 -19.08
CA HIS A 114 -20.05 19.39 -19.20
C HIS A 114 -20.65 20.05 -20.45
N PHE A 115 -21.16 19.24 -21.38
CA PHE A 115 -21.81 19.74 -22.58
C PHE A 115 -23.20 20.33 -22.29
N VAL A 116 -23.45 21.58 -22.69
CA VAL A 116 -24.75 22.25 -22.50
C VAL A 116 -25.58 22.15 -23.78
N LYS A 117 -26.64 21.33 -23.76
CA LYS A 117 -27.47 21.03 -24.94
C LYS A 117 -28.17 22.24 -25.56
N LYS A 118 -28.45 23.28 -24.77
CA LYS A 118 -29.22 24.47 -25.21
C LYS A 118 -28.47 25.34 -26.22
N TYR A 119 -27.14 25.38 -26.13
CA TYR A 119 -26.30 26.22 -26.99
C TYR A 119 -25.80 25.44 -28.19
N ARG A 120 -26.69 24.62 -28.74
CA ARG A 120 -26.46 23.77 -29.89
C ARG A 120 -27.48 24.10 -30.97
#